data_AF-A0A4Y6V4N7-F1
#
_entry.id   AF-A0A4Y6V4N7-F1
#
_cell.length_a   1.000
_cell.length_b   1.000
_cell.length_c   1.000
_cell.angle_alpha   90.00
_cell.angle_beta   90.00
_cell.angle_gamma   90.00
#
_symmetry.space_group_name_H-M   'P 1'
#
loop_
_entity.id
_entity.type
_entity.pdbx_description
1 polymer ?
#
loop_
_entity_poly.entity_id
_entity_poly.type
_entity_poly.pdbx_seq_one_letter_code
_entity_poly.pdbx_strand_id
1 'polypeptide(L)'
;MKGRLKSFFIKRVDIDVEENVGLKATEEIKLLNVFCTVFIVWIAFGVAMFSYDDRGTFGDMFGSINTLFSGFAFGGIIYTIYQQRAEFRLQREELRLQREEVARANEALQEQVKVTNVQRFESTFFNMIDLHNNLVKELVVSEEDLKLWVITKDHDKIYTGKEAFSYLYNQFKDQEVRMRKLTEEERVDAAQFYAIRSEAMGETYLSFFKDAEKKIQPYYKNLLNMISIIHENNWIEDEEKKYYLRILESQLSPDELLMLFYKNMTKKGGEMRSLTKRYSLLKDIRGEDLIYEEDLIIYNNAE
;
A
#
# COMPACT_ATOMS: atom_id res chain seq x y z
N MET A 1 -20.19 -20.72 66.46
CA MET A 1 -20.36 -19.25 66.52
C MET A 1 -19.37 -18.47 65.63
N LYS A 2 -18.06 -18.79 65.64
CA LYS A 2 -17.01 -18.13 64.82
C LYS A 2 -17.32 -18.05 63.30
N GLY A 3 -17.89 -19.10 62.70
CA GLY A 3 -18.22 -19.12 61.26
C GLY A 3 -19.34 -18.14 60.86
N ARG A 4 -20.37 -17.95 61.70
CA ARG A 4 -21.49 -17.03 61.44
C ARG A 4 -21.08 -15.56 61.58
N LEU A 5 -20.19 -15.26 62.52
CA LEU A 5 -19.61 -13.91 62.70
C LEU A 5 -18.74 -13.52 61.49
N LYS A 6 -17.91 -14.45 60.99
CA LYS A 6 -17.06 -14.19 59.82
C LYS A 6 -17.89 -13.90 58.56
N SER A 7 -18.94 -14.67 58.29
CA SER A 7 -19.86 -14.42 57.15
C SER A 7 -20.71 -13.14 57.29
N PHE A 8 -20.87 -12.64 58.52
CA PHE A 8 -21.60 -11.41 58.80
C PHE A 8 -20.80 -10.17 58.41
N PHE A 9 -19.47 -10.20 58.58
CA PHE A 9 -18.60 -9.07 58.24
C PHE A 9 -17.89 -9.20 56.90
N ILE A 10 -17.74 -10.41 56.38
CA ILE A 10 -16.91 -10.68 55.20
C ILE A 10 -17.73 -11.49 54.18
N LYS A 11 -17.81 -10.99 52.95
CA LYS A 11 -18.32 -11.73 51.79
C LYS A 11 -17.12 -12.16 50.95
N ARG A 12 -17.00 -13.45 50.63
CA ARG A 12 -16.06 -13.86 49.59
C ARG A 12 -16.67 -13.53 48.25
N VAL A 13 -15.95 -12.77 47.44
CA VAL A 13 -16.28 -12.55 46.03
C VAL A 13 -15.29 -13.35 45.23
N ASP A 14 -15.82 -14.28 44.43
CA ASP A 14 -15.02 -15.00 43.45
C ASP A 14 -14.89 -14.08 42.23
N ILE A 15 -13.65 -13.77 41.86
CA ILE A 15 -13.32 -13.02 40.66
C ILE A 15 -12.83 -14.05 39.65
N ASP A 16 -13.56 -14.21 38.54
CA ASP A 16 -13.07 -14.98 37.39
C ASP A 16 -11.91 -14.21 36.75
N VAL A 17 -10.70 -14.66 37.01
CA VAL A 17 -9.49 -14.22 36.29
C VAL A 17 -9.13 -15.33 35.32
N GLU A 18 -9.16 -15.03 34.03
CA GLU A 18 -8.92 -16.02 32.98
C GLU A 18 -7.53 -16.70 33.10
N GLU A 19 -7.65 -18.02 33.19
CA GLU A 19 -6.79 -19.14 32.78
C GLU A 19 -5.35 -19.36 33.26
N ASN A 20 -4.64 -18.49 33.99
CA ASN A 20 -3.32 -18.90 34.54
C ASN A 20 -2.91 -18.35 35.91
N VAL A 21 -3.82 -17.71 36.65
CA VAL A 21 -3.55 -17.27 38.03
C VAL A 21 -4.67 -17.80 38.92
N GLY A 22 -4.36 -18.80 39.73
CA GLY A 22 -5.35 -19.50 40.57
C GLY A 22 -6.24 -18.55 41.38
N LEU A 23 -7.53 -18.91 41.46
CA LEU A 23 -8.59 -18.21 42.18
C LEU A 23 -8.11 -17.73 43.56
N LYS A 24 -7.87 -16.43 43.71
CA LYS A 24 -7.74 -15.79 45.01
C LYS A 24 -9.05 -15.09 45.32
N ALA A 25 -9.90 -15.76 46.10
CA ALA A 25 -11.08 -15.15 46.68
C ALA A 25 -10.68 -13.89 47.46
N THR A 26 -11.22 -12.73 47.09
CA THR A 26 -11.05 -11.50 47.85
C THR A 26 -12.17 -11.41 48.89
N GLU A 27 -11.80 -11.07 50.12
CA GLU A 27 -12.72 -10.90 51.24
C GLU A 27 -13.23 -9.44 51.24
N GLU A 28 -14.45 -9.20 50.75
CA GLU A 28 -15.12 -7.90 50.84
C GLU A 28 -15.68 -7.67 52.25
N ILE A 29 -15.22 -6.62 52.91
CA ILE A 29 -15.75 -6.20 54.22
C ILE A 29 -17.12 -5.54 54.01
N LYS A 30 -18.18 -6.06 54.63
CA LYS A 30 -19.51 -5.44 54.67
C LYS A 30 -19.46 -4.23 55.60
N LEU A 31 -18.96 -3.10 55.09
CA LEU A 31 -18.78 -1.84 55.83
C LEU A 31 -20.05 -1.40 56.58
N LEU A 32 -21.24 -1.64 56.00
CA LEU A 32 -22.52 -1.36 56.64
C LEU A 32 -22.71 -2.16 57.94
N ASN A 33 -22.34 -3.44 57.95
CA ASN A 33 -22.48 -4.30 59.13
C ASN A 33 -21.46 -3.94 60.21
N VAL A 34 -20.24 -3.56 59.81
CA VAL A 34 -19.22 -3.01 60.72
C VAL A 34 -19.74 -1.72 61.35
N PHE A 35 -20.25 -0.80 60.54
CA PHE A 35 -20.79 0.48 61.00
C PHE A 35 -21.98 0.30 61.95
N CYS A 36 -22.96 -0.54 61.61
CA CYS A 36 -24.08 -0.86 62.47
C CYS A 36 -23.63 -1.48 63.80
N THR A 37 -22.61 -2.34 63.79
CA THR A 37 -22.09 -2.95 65.02
C THR A 37 -21.42 -1.90 65.90
N VAL A 38 -20.57 -1.03 65.32
CA VAL A 38 -19.94 0.07 66.05
C VAL A 38 -20.99 1.03 66.62
N PHE A 39 -22.03 1.36 65.84
CA PHE A 39 -23.12 2.23 66.25
C PHE A 39 -23.97 1.64 67.39
N ILE A 40 -24.30 0.35 67.32
CA ILE A 40 -25.02 -0.37 68.39
C ILE A 40 -24.19 -0.41 69.67
N VAL A 41 -22.88 -0.69 69.56
CA VAL A 41 -21.96 -0.67 70.70
C VAL A 41 -21.91 0.75 71.31
N TRP A 42 -21.87 1.79 70.48
CA TRP A 42 -21.83 3.17 70.94
C TRP A 42 -23.11 3.60 71.69
N ILE A 43 -24.30 3.22 71.20
CA ILE A 43 -25.58 3.48 71.88
C ILE A 43 -25.68 2.69 73.19
N ALA A 44 -25.34 1.39 73.17
CA ALA A 44 -25.37 0.55 74.37
C ALA A 44 -24.46 1.13 75.47
N PHE A 45 -23.30 1.66 75.08
CA PHE A 45 -22.36 2.31 75.99
C PHE A 45 -22.88 3.67 76.52
N GLY A 46 -23.53 4.46 75.67
CA GLY A 46 -24.19 5.71 76.08
C GLY A 46 -25.30 5.49 77.10
N VAL A 47 -26.10 4.42 76.95
CA VAL A 47 -27.14 4.04 77.92
C VAL A 47 -26.54 3.57 79.25
N ALA A 48 -25.43 2.82 79.21
CA ALA A 48 -24.73 2.39 80.42
C ALA A 48 -24.19 3.57 81.25
N MET A 49 -23.72 4.63 80.59
CA MET A 49 -23.25 5.87 81.23
C MET A 49 -24.33 6.63 82.01
N PHE A 50 -25.59 6.59 81.56
CA PHE A 50 -26.70 7.21 82.29
C PHE A 50 -27.06 6.49 83.60
N SER A 51 -26.60 5.24 83.77
CA SER A 51 -26.93 4.39 84.92
C SER A 51 -25.83 4.34 85.99
N TYR A 52 -24.70 5.01 85.78
CA TYR A 52 -23.55 5.02 86.70
C TYR A 52 -23.43 6.40 87.39
N ASP A 53 -23.29 6.40 88.72
CA ASP A 53 -23.23 7.64 89.52
C ASP A 53 -21.87 8.35 89.40
N ASP A 54 -20.78 7.59 89.27
CA ASP A 54 -19.40 8.11 89.24
C ASP A 54 -18.87 8.22 87.80
N ARG A 55 -19.46 9.17 87.05
CA ARG A 55 -19.29 9.30 85.60
C ARG A 55 -17.87 9.67 85.15
N GLY A 56 -17.07 10.25 86.05
CA GLY A 56 -15.69 10.69 85.77
C GLY A 56 -14.71 9.53 85.60
N THR A 57 -14.69 8.60 86.56
CA THR A 57 -13.80 7.42 86.53
C THR A 57 -14.17 6.43 85.41
N PHE A 58 -15.46 6.33 85.07
CA PHE A 58 -15.89 5.57 83.90
C PHE A 58 -15.46 6.25 82.58
N GLY A 59 -15.48 7.58 82.52
CA GLY A 59 -14.95 8.36 81.41
C GLY A 59 -13.44 8.15 81.20
N ASP A 60 -12.65 8.00 82.27
CA ASP A 60 -11.22 7.75 82.19
C ASP A 60 -10.89 6.39 81.54
N MET A 61 -11.70 5.35 81.81
CA MET A 61 -11.58 4.05 81.13
C MET A 61 -11.86 4.17 79.62
N PHE A 62 -12.75 5.08 79.21
CA PHE A 62 -13.07 5.33 77.81
C PHE A 62 -11.89 5.96 77.04
N GLY A 63 -11.02 6.73 77.70
CA GLY A 63 -9.77 7.23 77.11
C GLY A 63 -8.86 6.11 76.62
N SER A 64 -8.73 5.04 77.42
CA SER A 64 -7.94 3.86 77.04
C SER A 64 -8.55 3.08 75.86
N ILE A 65 -9.89 2.97 75.83
CA ILE A 65 -10.64 2.32 74.74
C ILE A 65 -10.52 3.15 73.44
N ASN A 66 -10.64 4.47 73.51
CA ASN A 66 -10.46 5.37 72.35
C ASN A 66 -9.04 5.30 71.78
N THR A 67 -8.04 5.13 72.64
CA THR A 67 -6.64 4.94 72.22
C THR A 67 -6.49 3.62 71.45
N LEU A 68 -7.14 2.55 71.93
CA LEU A 68 -7.15 1.25 71.26
C LEU A 68 -7.87 1.29 69.90
N PHE A 69 -9.04 1.95 69.82
CA PHE A 69 -9.75 2.15 68.55
C PHE A 69 -8.95 2.99 67.56
N SER A 70 -8.27 4.04 68.02
CA SER A 70 -7.35 4.83 67.19
C SER A 70 -6.20 3.98 66.64
N GLY A 71 -5.63 3.08 67.45
CA GLY A 71 -4.63 2.11 67.02
C GLY A 71 -5.14 1.12 65.96
N PHE A 72 -6.35 0.61 66.13
CA PHE A 72 -7.00 -0.25 65.13
C PHE A 72 -7.32 0.49 63.82
N ALA A 73 -7.80 1.74 63.90
CA ALA A 73 -8.04 2.57 62.73
C ALA A 73 -6.72 2.83 61.97
N PHE A 74 -5.64 3.14 62.69
CA PHE A 74 -4.31 3.31 62.10
C PHE A 74 -3.78 2.02 61.46
N GLY A 75 -3.96 0.87 62.11
CA GLY A 75 -3.64 -0.45 61.54
C GLY A 75 -4.45 -0.74 60.27
N GLY A 76 -5.74 -0.38 60.25
CA GLY A 76 -6.59 -0.46 59.06
C GLY A 76 -6.08 0.42 57.91
N ILE A 77 -5.65 1.65 58.19
CA ILE A 77 -5.06 2.55 57.19
C ILE A 77 -3.72 1.99 56.66
N ILE A 78 -2.86 1.44 57.51
CA ILE A 78 -1.61 0.79 57.05
C ILE A 78 -1.94 -0.40 56.14
N TYR A 79 -2.94 -1.19 56.49
CA TYR A 79 -3.38 -2.32 55.67
C TYR A 79 -3.92 -1.86 54.31
N THR A 80 -4.74 -0.82 54.26
CA THR A 80 -5.23 -0.28 52.98
C THR A 80 -4.11 0.32 52.13
N ILE A 81 -3.14 1.01 52.73
CA ILE A 81 -1.94 1.50 52.01
C ILE A 81 -1.14 0.33 51.43
N TYR A 82 -1.01 -0.78 52.18
CA TYR A 82 -0.34 -1.98 51.68
C TYR A 82 -1.08 -2.58 50.47
N GLN A 83 -2.40 -2.68 50.54
CA GLN A 83 -3.23 -3.17 49.43
C GLN A 83 -3.14 -2.25 48.21
N GLN A 84 -3.27 -0.94 48.39
CA GLN A 84 -3.13 0.06 47.33
C GLN A 84 -1.75 -0.03 46.64
N ARG A 85 -0.67 -0.25 47.38
CA ARG A 85 0.67 -0.45 46.80
C ARG A 85 0.74 -1.69 45.91
N ALA A 86 0.03 -2.77 46.28
CA ALA A 86 -0.04 -3.97 45.45
C ALA A 86 -0.85 -3.71 44.16
N GLU A 87 -2.01 -3.05 44.27
CA GLU A 87 -2.84 -2.66 43.12
C GLU A 87 -2.07 -1.74 42.16
N PHE A 88 -1.36 -0.73 42.68
CA PHE A 88 -0.53 0.15 41.85
C PHE A 88 0.60 -0.59 41.12
N ARG A 89 1.15 -1.66 41.70
CA ARG A 89 2.17 -2.48 41.02
C ARG A 89 1.56 -3.28 39.87
N LEU A 90 0.39 -3.88 40.09
CA LEU A 90 -0.34 -4.59 39.04
C LEU A 90 -0.73 -3.65 37.91
N GLN A 91 -1.27 -2.47 38.23
CA GLN A 91 -1.64 -1.47 37.22
C GLN A 91 -0.44 -0.99 36.40
N ARG A 92 0.73 -0.80 37.03
CA ARG A 92 1.97 -0.44 36.30
C ARG A 92 2.41 -1.55 35.35
N GLU A 93 2.25 -2.80 35.77
CA GLU A 93 2.60 -3.94 34.94
C GLU A 93 1.63 -4.10 33.76
N GLU A 94 0.33 -3.96 33.99
CA GLU A 94 -0.70 -3.97 32.94
C GLU A 94 -0.44 -2.86 31.90
N LEU A 95 -0.14 -1.63 32.35
CA LEU A 95 0.22 -0.53 31.46
C LEU A 95 1.50 -0.81 30.67
N ARG A 96 2.48 -1.51 31.26
CA ARG A 96 3.70 -1.91 30.57
C ARG A 96 3.37 -2.90 29.45
N LEU A 97 2.61 -3.95 29.75
CA LEU A 97 2.18 -4.96 28.79
C LEU A 97 1.33 -4.35 27.67
N GLN A 98 0.40 -3.45 28.00
CA GLN A 98 -0.42 -2.75 27.01
C GLN A 98 0.43 -1.90 26.06
N ARG A 99 1.45 -1.20 26.56
CA ARG A 99 2.38 -0.44 25.71
C ARG A 99 3.17 -1.36 24.77
N GLU A 100 3.58 -2.52 25.25
CA GLU A 100 4.28 -3.53 24.43
C GLU A 100 3.37 -4.13 23.34
N GLU A 101 2.09 -4.38 23.64
CA GLU A 101 1.11 -4.82 22.65
C GLU A 101 0.83 -3.76 21.59
N VAL A 102 0.65 -2.50 21.99
CA VAL A 102 0.46 -1.39 21.04
C VAL A 102 1.69 -1.21 20.16
N ALA A 103 2.91 -1.35 20.71
CA ALA A 103 4.14 -1.28 19.93
C ALA A 103 4.18 -2.40 18.87
N ARG A 104 3.90 -3.65 19.25
CA ARG A 104 3.82 -4.79 18.32
C ARG A 104 2.73 -4.61 17.26
N ALA A 105 1.56 -4.11 17.65
CA ALA A 105 0.47 -3.84 16.72
C ALA A 105 0.83 -2.75 15.70
N ASN A 106 1.55 -1.70 16.13
CA ASN A 106 2.03 -0.65 15.24
C ASN A 106 3.06 -1.18 14.23
N GLU A 107 3.98 -2.04 14.66
CA GLU A 107 4.95 -2.69 13.77
C GLU A 107 4.23 -3.56 12.72
N ALA A 108 3.28 -4.39 13.15
CA ALA A 108 2.47 -5.21 12.25
C ALA A 108 1.66 -4.36 11.25
N LEU A 109 1.09 -3.24 11.70
CA LEU A 109 0.36 -2.31 10.85
C LEU A 109 1.28 -1.66 9.80
N GLN A 110 2.52 -1.30 10.17
CA GLN A 110 3.49 -0.74 9.21
C GLN A 110 3.83 -1.74 8.11
N GLU A 111 4.05 -3.02 8.46
CA GLU A 111 4.26 -4.07 7.46
C GLU A 111 3.01 -4.29 6.58
N GLN A 112 1.81 -4.25 7.18
CA GLN A 112 0.56 -4.33 6.43
C GLN A 112 0.39 -3.18 5.43
N VAL A 113 0.79 -1.96 5.80
CA VAL A 113 0.75 -0.80 4.90
C VAL A 113 1.67 -1.02 3.70
N LYS A 114 2.88 -1.56 3.89
CA LYS A 114 3.79 -1.89 2.78
C LYS A 114 3.16 -2.89 1.82
N VAL A 115 2.63 -4.01 2.34
CA VAL A 115 1.96 -5.04 1.54
C VAL A 115 0.76 -4.45 0.78
N THR A 116 -0.06 -3.63 1.45
CA THR A 116 -1.23 -2.99 0.84
C THR A 116 -0.84 -2.04 -0.29
N ASN A 117 0.27 -1.31 -0.15
CA ASN A 117 0.77 -0.43 -1.19
C ASN A 117 1.20 -1.20 -2.44
N VAL A 118 1.93 -2.31 -2.28
CA VAL A 118 2.28 -3.19 -3.41
C VAL A 118 1.02 -3.74 -4.08
N GLN A 119 0.04 -4.22 -3.31
CA GLN A 119 -1.24 -4.70 -3.86
C GLN A 119 -2.01 -3.63 -4.65
N ARG A 120 -2.01 -2.38 -4.17
CA ARG A 120 -2.63 -1.24 -4.89
C ARG A 120 -1.93 -0.94 -6.20
N PHE A 121 -0.59 -0.99 -6.20
CA PHE A 121 0.21 -0.86 -7.40
C PHE A 121 -0.10 -1.99 -8.39
N GLU A 122 -0.05 -3.25 -7.96
CA GLU A 122 -0.34 -4.42 -8.80
C GLU A 122 -1.74 -4.32 -9.41
N SER A 123 -2.75 -3.99 -8.61
CA SER A 123 -4.12 -3.83 -9.09
C SER A 123 -4.21 -2.74 -10.17
N THR A 124 -3.53 -1.61 -9.97
CA THR A 124 -3.49 -0.51 -10.95
C THR A 124 -2.75 -0.93 -12.23
N PHE A 125 -1.61 -1.62 -12.08
CA PHE A 125 -0.81 -2.12 -13.20
C PHE A 125 -1.59 -3.12 -14.05
N PHE A 126 -2.21 -4.14 -13.45
CA PHE A 126 -2.96 -5.14 -14.20
C PHE A 126 -4.23 -4.57 -14.84
N ASN A 127 -4.92 -3.61 -14.18
CA ASN A 127 -6.01 -2.88 -14.82
C ASN A 127 -5.53 -2.07 -16.04
N MET A 128 -4.32 -1.51 -16.00
CA MET A 128 -3.73 -0.81 -17.15
C MET A 128 -3.33 -1.79 -18.27
N ILE A 129 -2.88 -3.00 -17.94
CA ILE A 129 -2.64 -4.07 -18.92
C ILE A 129 -3.95 -4.50 -19.60
N ASP A 130 -5.04 -4.65 -18.85
CA ASP A 130 -6.34 -4.96 -19.43
C ASP A 130 -6.83 -3.83 -20.34
N LEU A 131 -6.67 -2.58 -19.91
CA LEU A 131 -6.94 -1.41 -20.75
C LEU A 131 -6.07 -1.42 -22.01
N HIS A 132 -4.79 -1.75 -21.90
CA HIS A 132 -3.87 -1.85 -23.03
C HIS A 132 -4.34 -2.89 -24.05
N ASN A 133 -4.65 -4.09 -23.59
CA ASN A 133 -5.15 -5.18 -24.43
C ASN A 133 -6.48 -4.80 -25.11
N ASN A 134 -7.36 -4.07 -24.41
CA ASN A 134 -8.59 -3.55 -25.01
C ASN A 134 -8.31 -2.48 -26.07
N LEU A 135 -7.39 -1.54 -25.82
CA LEU A 135 -6.99 -0.53 -26.81
C LEU A 135 -6.42 -1.17 -28.08
N VAL A 136 -5.61 -2.24 -27.93
CA VAL A 136 -5.13 -3.01 -29.08
C VAL A 136 -6.30 -3.65 -29.81
N LYS A 137 -7.19 -4.36 -29.09
CA LYS A 137 -8.35 -5.05 -29.69
C LYS A 137 -9.31 -4.11 -30.42
N GLU A 138 -9.54 -2.91 -29.87
CA GLU A 138 -10.42 -1.89 -30.43
C GLU A 138 -9.76 -1.05 -31.53
N LEU A 139 -8.45 -1.20 -31.76
CA LEU A 139 -7.77 -0.52 -32.85
C LEU A 139 -8.31 -1.02 -34.19
N VAL A 140 -8.89 -0.10 -34.97
CA VAL A 140 -9.38 -0.36 -36.33
C VAL A 140 -8.71 0.60 -37.30
N VAL A 141 -7.97 0.04 -38.25
CA VAL A 141 -7.26 0.77 -39.31
C VAL A 141 -7.77 0.32 -40.67
N SER A 142 -7.99 1.25 -41.58
CA SER A 142 -8.33 0.97 -42.97
C SER A 142 -7.26 1.53 -43.92
N GLU A 143 -7.37 1.19 -45.20
CA GLU A 143 -6.49 1.72 -46.24
C GLU A 143 -6.63 3.26 -46.39
N GLU A 144 -7.82 3.79 -46.11
CA GLU A 144 -8.10 5.23 -46.13
C GLU A 144 -7.29 6.02 -45.10
N ASP A 145 -7.00 5.41 -43.94
CA ASP A 145 -6.23 6.06 -42.86
C ASP A 145 -4.77 6.37 -43.26
N LEU A 146 -4.26 5.70 -44.29
CA LEU A 146 -2.91 5.91 -44.82
C LEU A 146 -2.90 6.73 -46.12
N LYS A 147 -4.08 7.10 -46.65
CA LYS A 147 -4.24 7.83 -47.93
C LYS A 147 -3.43 7.24 -49.08
N LEU A 148 -3.20 5.92 -49.05
CA LEU A 148 -2.55 5.22 -50.13
C LEU A 148 -3.51 5.27 -51.32
N TRP A 149 -3.08 5.80 -52.46
CA TRP A 149 -3.85 5.77 -53.71
C TRP A 149 -3.86 4.33 -54.24
N VAL A 150 -4.60 3.44 -53.57
CA VAL A 150 -4.72 2.06 -54.00
C VAL A 150 -5.80 1.99 -55.06
N ILE A 151 -5.40 1.69 -56.29
CA ILE A 151 -6.30 1.40 -57.42
C ILE A 151 -6.78 -0.06 -57.27
N THR A 152 -7.41 -0.39 -56.14
CA THR A 152 -8.06 -1.70 -55.94
C THR A 152 -9.53 -1.50 -55.67
N LYS A 153 -10.35 -2.37 -56.28
CA LYS A 153 -11.82 -2.28 -56.30
C LYS A 153 -12.52 -2.47 -54.95
N ASP A 154 -11.78 -2.58 -53.86
CA ASP A 154 -12.28 -3.02 -52.56
C ASP A 154 -11.70 -2.12 -51.46
N HIS A 155 -12.28 -0.92 -51.31
CA HIS A 155 -11.87 0.08 -50.31
C HIS A 155 -12.29 -0.28 -48.87
N ASP A 156 -12.88 -1.46 -48.66
CA ASP A 156 -13.54 -1.83 -47.40
C ASP A 156 -12.69 -2.74 -46.50
N LYS A 157 -11.42 -3.02 -46.86
CA LYS A 157 -10.58 -3.87 -46.03
C LYS A 157 -10.14 -3.14 -44.76
N ILE A 158 -10.64 -3.63 -43.63
CA ILE A 158 -10.30 -3.18 -42.29
C ILE A 158 -9.34 -4.16 -41.62
N TYR A 159 -8.39 -3.62 -40.87
CA TYR A 159 -7.43 -4.35 -40.05
C TYR A 159 -7.71 -4.02 -38.60
N THR A 160 -7.69 -5.03 -37.74
CA THR A 160 -8.07 -4.88 -36.32
C THR A 160 -7.07 -5.54 -35.40
N GLY A 161 -6.99 -5.09 -34.14
CA GLY A 161 -6.13 -5.76 -33.18
C GLY A 161 -4.64 -5.66 -33.55
N LYS A 162 -3.92 -6.76 -33.31
CA LYS A 162 -2.50 -6.91 -33.67
C LYS A 162 -2.26 -6.84 -35.18
N GLU A 163 -3.20 -7.31 -36.00
CA GLU A 163 -3.09 -7.25 -37.46
C GLU A 163 -3.05 -5.81 -37.98
N ALA A 164 -3.68 -4.86 -37.27
CA ALA A 164 -3.60 -3.45 -37.61
C ALA A 164 -2.16 -2.93 -37.51
N PHE A 165 -1.40 -3.32 -36.48
CA PHE A 165 0.01 -2.96 -36.34
C PHE A 165 0.87 -3.60 -37.44
N SER A 166 0.65 -4.88 -37.74
CA SER A 166 1.33 -5.56 -38.86
C SER A 166 1.07 -4.86 -40.19
N TYR A 167 -0.18 -4.46 -40.45
CA TYR A 167 -0.54 -3.72 -41.65
C TYR A 167 0.16 -2.35 -41.72
N LEU A 168 0.04 -1.55 -40.65
CA LEU A 168 0.66 -0.23 -40.55
C LEU A 168 2.17 -0.28 -40.77
N TYR A 169 2.85 -1.24 -40.12
CA TYR A 169 4.30 -1.41 -40.24
C TYR A 169 4.71 -1.78 -41.66
N ASN A 170 4.05 -2.77 -42.26
CA ASN A 170 4.36 -3.21 -43.62
C ASN A 170 4.13 -2.09 -44.65
N GLN A 171 3.04 -1.32 -44.53
CA GLN A 171 2.80 -0.19 -45.44
C GLN A 171 3.86 0.90 -45.28
N PHE A 172 4.28 1.18 -44.05
CA PHE A 172 5.34 2.15 -43.80
C PHE A 172 6.68 1.69 -44.38
N LYS A 173 7.05 0.42 -44.16
CA LYS A 173 8.24 -0.21 -44.74
C LYS A 173 8.21 -0.17 -46.27
N ASP A 174 7.09 -0.55 -46.90
CA ASP A 174 6.93 -0.53 -48.35
C ASP A 174 7.07 0.89 -48.93
N GLN A 175 6.48 1.90 -48.27
CA GLN A 175 6.64 3.29 -48.69
C GLN A 175 8.10 3.75 -48.60
N GLU A 176 8.78 3.50 -47.48
CA GLU A 176 10.18 3.89 -47.29
C GLU A 176 11.11 3.24 -48.33
N VAL A 177 10.92 1.95 -48.61
CA VAL A 177 11.70 1.23 -49.62
C VAL A 177 11.42 1.75 -51.03
N ARG A 178 10.17 2.10 -51.36
CA ARG A 178 9.82 2.71 -52.65
C ARG A 178 10.43 4.10 -52.82
N MET A 179 10.37 4.94 -51.79
CA MET A 179 10.96 6.28 -51.82
C MET A 179 12.48 6.23 -52.00
N ARG A 180 13.16 5.24 -51.41
CA ARG A 180 14.59 5.01 -51.61
C ARG A 180 14.94 4.63 -53.05
N LYS A 181 14.20 3.71 -53.67
CA LYS A 181 14.43 3.33 -55.08
C LYS A 181 14.28 4.50 -56.05
N LEU A 182 13.43 5.48 -55.73
CA LEU A 182 13.23 6.69 -56.51
C LEU A 182 14.34 7.74 -56.30
N THR A 183 15.11 7.63 -55.21
CA THR A 183 16.18 8.58 -54.85
C THR A 183 17.60 8.04 -55.06
N GLU A 184 17.78 6.73 -55.24
CA GLU A 184 19.08 6.08 -55.55
C GLU A 184 19.70 6.47 -56.92
N GLU A 185 19.05 7.33 -57.72
CA GLU A 185 19.70 7.96 -58.88
C GLU A 185 20.78 8.98 -58.49
N GLU A 186 20.80 9.47 -57.25
CA GLU A 186 21.87 10.30 -56.70
C GLU A 186 22.76 9.48 -55.73
N ARG A 187 24.01 9.21 -56.12
CA ARG A 187 25.00 8.52 -55.27
C ARG A 187 25.35 9.37 -54.03
N VAL A 188 24.59 9.20 -52.95
CA VAL A 188 24.91 9.74 -51.63
C VAL A 188 25.85 8.77 -50.91
N ASP A 189 26.96 9.26 -50.35
CA ASP A 189 27.84 8.44 -49.50
C ASP A 189 27.10 7.99 -48.22
N ALA A 190 27.46 6.82 -47.69
CA ALA A 190 26.79 6.21 -46.55
C ALA A 190 26.69 7.17 -45.35
N ALA A 191 27.76 7.93 -45.06
CA ALA A 191 27.78 8.91 -43.98
C ALA A 191 26.70 10.00 -44.12
N GLN A 192 26.50 10.49 -45.34
CA GLN A 192 25.53 11.53 -45.63
C GLN A 192 24.09 10.98 -45.61
N PHE A 193 23.89 9.72 -46.00
CA PHE A 193 22.63 9.02 -45.83
C PHE A 193 22.22 8.91 -44.34
N TYR A 194 23.15 8.51 -43.46
CA TYR A 194 22.87 8.43 -42.02
C TYR A 194 22.42 9.78 -41.44
N ALA A 195 23.10 10.86 -41.82
CA ALA A 195 22.77 12.20 -41.33
C ALA A 195 21.35 12.63 -41.76
N ILE A 196 21.04 12.49 -43.05
CA ILE A 196 19.72 12.82 -43.60
C ILE A 196 18.64 11.95 -42.96
N ARG A 197 18.89 10.65 -42.82
CA ARG A 197 17.92 9.71 -42.25
C ARG A 197 17.66 9.98 -40.77
N SER A 198 18.71 10.23 -39.99
CA SER A 198 18.58 10.58 -38.57
C SER A 198 17.75 11.85 -38.36
N GLU A 199 17.83 12.81 -39.27
CA GLU A 199 17.06 14.06 -39.20
C GLU A 199 15.62 13.90 -39.69
N ALA A 200 15.42 13.12 -40.76
CA ALA A 200 14.13 13.01 -41.44
C ALA A 200 13.20 11.92 -40.89
N MET A 201 13.72 10.84 -40.30
CA MET A 201 12.93 9.64 -40.01
C MET A 201 11.70 9.89 -39.12
N GLY A 202 11.85 10.72 -38.09
CA GLY A 202 10.74 11.12 -37.24
C GLY A 202 9.66 11.92 -37.99
N GLU A 203 10.06 12.81 -38.88
CA GLU A 203 9.13 13.60 -39.70
C GLU A 203 8.44 12.70 -40.76
N THR A 204 9.15 11.73 -41.33
CA THR A 204 8.59 10.76 -42.26
C THR A 204 7.51 9.89 -41.59
N TYR A 205 7.78 9.40 -40.38
CA TYR A 205 6.77 8.69 -39.57
C TYR A 205 5.53 9.57 -39.34
N LEU A 206 5.72 10.82 -38.89
CA LEU A 206 4.61 11.73 -38.59
C LEU A 206 3.79 12.10 -39.84
N SER A 207 4.46 12.25 -40.98
CA SER A 207 3.82 12.52 -42.26
C SER A 207 2.98 11.33 -42.74
N PHE A 208 3.57 10.13 -42.71
CA PHE A 208 2.92 8.89 -43.16
C PHE A 208 1.71 8.54 -42.30
N PHE A 209 1.85 8.57 -40.98
CA PHE A 209 0.78 8.19 -40.07
C PHE A 209 -0.13 9.35 -39.68
N LYS A 210 -0.13 10.49 -40.38
CA LYS A 210 -0.84 11.70 -39.94
C LYS A 210 -2.30 11.48 -39.51
N ASP A 211 -3.04 10.63 -40.22
CA ASP A 211 -4.44 10.31 -39.91
C ASP A 211 -4.56 9.08 -38.98
N ALA A 212 -3.82 8.01 -39.25
CA ALA A 212 -3.74 6.80 -38.41
C ALA A 212 -3.25 7.09 -36.97
N GLU A 213 -2.40 8.09 -36.78
CA GLU A 213 -1.83 8.50 -35.49
C GLU A 213 -2.92 8.86 -34.48
N LYS A 214 -4.05 9.42 -34.92
CA LYS A 214 -5.18 9.72 -34.03
C LYS A 214 -5.75 8.47 -33.37
N LYS A 215 -5.70 7.34 -34.08
CA LYS A 215 -6.21 6.04 -33.62
C LYS A 215 -5.19 5.29 -32.77
N ILE A 216 -3.89 5.42 -33.08
CA ILE A 216 -2.79 4.73 -32.38
C ILE A 216 -2.33 5.50 -31.13
N GLN A 217 -2.52 6.83 -31.08
CA GLN A 217 -2.05 7.65 -29.96
C GLN A 217 -2.51 7.17 -28.56
N PRO A 218 -3.78 6.76 -28.34
CA PRO A 218 -4.21 6.23 -27.05
C PRO A 218 -3.37 5.03 -26.58
N TYR A 219 -3.01 4.13 -27.49
CA TYR A 219 -2.14 2.98 -27.22
C TYR A 219 -0.75 3.45 -26.73
N TYR A 220 -0.09 4.36 -27.46
CA TYR A 220 1.23 4.87 -27.05
C TYR A 220 1.20 5.61 -25.70
N LYS A 221 0.15 6.38 -25.45
CA LYS A 221 -0.03 7.11 -24.17
C LYS A 221 -0.23 6.14 -23.01
N ASN A 222 -1.05 5.11 -23.20
CA ASN A 222 -1.27 4.10 -22.18
C ASN A 222 0.01 3.32 -21.89
N LEU A 223 0.79 2.96 -22.92
CA LEU A 223 2.09 2.32 -22.74
C LEU A 223 3.07 3.21 -21.97
N LEU A 224 3.13 4.51 -22.29
CA LEU A 224 3.97 5.48 -21.59
C LEU A 224 3.58 5.54 -20.13
N ASN A 225 2.29 5.71 -19.84
CA ASN A 225 1.78 5.79 -18.48
C ASN A 225 2.10 4.52 -17.68
N MET A 226 2.01 3.32 -18.27
CA MET A 226 2.39 2.09 -17.58
C MET A 226 3.87 2.10 -17.20
N ILE A 227 4.75 2.47 -18.14
CA ILE A 227 6.19 2.54 -17.88
C ILE A 227 6.50 3.62 -16.83
N SER A 228 5.86 4.79 -16.91
CA SER A 228 6.03 5.89 -15.95
C SER A 228 5.55 5.49 -14.55
N ILE A 229 4.38 4.86 -14.42
CA ILE A 229 3.88 4.38 -13.12
C ILE A 229 4.84 3.36 -12.52
N ILE A 230 5.40 2.43 -13.30
CA ILE A 230 6.43 1.50 -12.79
C ILE A 230 7.70 2.27 -12.39
N HIS A 231 8.13 3.21 -13.24
CA HIS A 231 9.37 3.96 -13.06
C HIS A 231 9.36 4.81 -11.78
N GLU A 232 8.28 5.58 -11.59
CA GLU A 232 8.12 6.57 -10.53
C GLU A 232 7.67 5.98 -9.19
N ASN A 233 7.17 4.74 -9.17
CA ASN A 233 6.66 4.12 -7.95
C ASN A 233 7.78 3.90 -6.91
N ASN A 234 7.49 4.26 -5.66
CA ASN A 234 8.41 4.14 -4.52
C ASN A 234 8.00 3.04 -3.52
N TRP A 235 6.94 2.28 -3.83
CA TRP A 235 6.48 1.14 -3.03
C TRP A 235 7.10 -0.18 -3.49
N ILE A 236 7.65 -0.22 -4.71
CA ILE A 236 8.34 -1.39 -5.29
C ILE A 236 9.83 -1.11 -5.50
N GLU A 237 10.64 -2.14 -5.35
CA GLU A 237 12.08 -2.11 -5.54
C GLU A 237 12.47 -2.17 -7.02
N ASP A 238 13.72 -1.83 -7.35
CA ASP A 238 14.20 -1.81 -8.74
C ASP A 238 14.19 -3.19 -9.42
N GLU A 239 14.34 -4.28 -8.65
CA GLU A 239 14.20 -5.64 -9.17
C GLU A 239 12.75 -5.96 -9.56
N GLU A 240 11.80 -5.54 -8.73
CA GLU A 240 10.37 -5.69 -8.98
C GLU A 240 9.95 -4.83 -10.19
N LYS A 241 10.47 -3.60 -10.33
CA LYS A 241 10.24 -2.77 -11.51
C LYS A 241 10.64 -3.49 -12.80
N LYS A 242 11.82 -4.12 -12.84
CA LYS A 242 12.27 -4.93 -13.98
C LYS A 242 11.36 -6.14 -14.22
N TYR A 243 10.79 -6.73 -13.18
CA TYR A 243 9.81 -7.81 -13.33
C TYR A 243 8.51 -7.32 -13.99
N TYR A 244 7.91 -6.22 -13.53
CA TYR A 244 6.69 -5.66 -14.15
C TYR A 244 6.92 -5.18 -15.58
N LEU A 245 8.09 -4.60 -15.87
CA LEU A 245 8.46 -4.21 -17.23
C LEU A 245 8.57 -5.41 -18.18
N ARG A 246 9.11 -6.55 -17.72
CA ARG A 246 9.14 -7.78 -18.50
C ARG A 246 7.74 -8.35 -18.75
N ILE A 247 6.83 -8.23 -17.77
CA ILE A 247 5.42 -8.58 -17.99
C ILE A 247 4.84 -7.70 -19.09
N LEU A 248 5.03 -6.38 -19.01
CA LEU A 248 4.56 -5.44 -20.03
C LEU A 248 5.14 -5.75 -21.41
N GLU A 249 6.46 -5.94 -21.50
CA GLU A 249 7.18 -6.31 -22.74
C GLU A 249 6.58 -7.58 -23.38
N SER A 250 6.24 -8.59 -22.57
CA SER A 250 5.63 -9.83 -23.07
C SER A 250 4.24 -9.68 -23.69
N GLN A 251 3.54 -8.56 -23.45
CA GLN A 251 2.23 -8.30 -24.06
C GLN A 251 2.35 -7.78 -25.50
N LEU A 252 3.47 -7.14 -25.82
CA LEU A 252 3.72 -6.44 -27.09
C LEU A 252 4.11 -7.42 -28.19
N SER A 253 3.47 -7.34 -29.35
CA SER A 253 3.91 -8.08 -30.53
C SER A 253 5.17 -7.49 -31.17
N PRO A 254 5.91 -8.25 -32.01
CA PRO A 254 7.05 -7.72 -32.74
C PRO A 254 6.72 -6.45 -33.56
N ASP A 255 5.58 -6.43 -34.26
CA ASP A 255 5.18 -5.27 -35.07
C ASP A 255 4.82 -4.05 -34.20
N GLU A 256 4.26 -4.26 -33.00
CA GLU A 256 4.04 -3.20 -32.01
C GLU A 256 5.37 -2.60 -31.53
N LEU A 257 6.38 -3.43 -31.28
CA LEU A 257 7.73 -2.99 -30.89
C LEU A 257 8.42 -2.20 -32.02
N LEU A 258 8.28 -2.65 -33.27
CA LEU A 258 8.80 -1.95 -34.46
C LEU A 258 8.11 -0.59 -34.64
N MET A 259 6.78 -0.54 -34.54
CA MET A 259 6.02 0.71 -34.59
C MET A 259 6.42 1.68 -33.47
N LEU A 260 6.59 1.17 -32.24
CA LEU A 260 7.08 1.94 -31.10
C LEU A 260 8.50 2.47 -31.32
N PHE A 261 9.38 1.66 -31.91
CA PHE A 261 10.75 2.06 -32.25
C PHE A 261 10.75 3.29 -33.16
N TYR A 262 10.02 3.26 -34.28
CA TYR A 262 9.92 4.41 -35.19
C TYR A 262 9.21 5.61 -34.55
N LYS A 263 8.20 5.35 -33.72
CA LYS A 263 7.53 6.41 -32.95
C LYS A 263 8.48 7.14 -32.00
N ASN A 264 9.38 6.42 -31.34
CA ASN A 264 10.36 6.98 -30.41
C ASN A 264 11.40 7.88 -31.07
N MET A 265 11.55 7.78 -32.39
CA MET A 265 12.45 8.62 -33.19
C MET A 265 11.84 9.97 -33.53
N THR A 266 10.53 10.14 -33.33
CA THR A 266 9.87 11.43 -33.49
C THR A 266 10.27 12.39 -32.36
N LYS A 267 10.26 13.70 -32.62
CA LYS A 267 10.51 14.74 -31.59
C LYS A 267 9.57 14.60 -30.38
N LYS A 268 8.32 14.18 -30.61
CA LYS A 268 7.32 13.95 -29.55
C LYS A 268 7.53 12.65 -28.76
N GLY A 269 8.41 11.77 -29.25
CA GLY A 269 8.71 10.48 -28.64
C GLY A 269 9.80 10.52 -27.57
N GLY A 270 10.38 11.68 -27.25
CA GLY A 270 11.56 11.79 -26.39
C GLY A 270 11.40 11.18 -24.99
N GLU A 271 10.25 11.42 -24.33
CA GLU A 271 9.97 10.84 -23.00
C GLU A 271 9.91 9.31 -23.04
N MET A 272 9.13 8.76 -23.98
CA MET A 272 9.03 7.33 -24.22
C MET A 272 10.39 6.73 -24.62
N ARG A 273 11.17 7.43 -25.46
CA ARG A 273 12.52 7.01 -25.87
C ARG A 273 13.45 6.90 -24.67
N SER A 274 13.46 7.89 -23.78
CA SER A 274 14.28 7.87 -22.56
C SER A 274 13.97 6.66 -21.68
N LEU A 275 12.67 6.40 -21.43
CA LEU A 275 12.24 5.27 -20.61
C LEU A 275 12.51 3.91 -21.29
N THR A 276 12.20 3.76 -22.57
CA THR A 276 12.45 2.53 -23.33
C THR A 276 13.93 2.19 -23.41
N LYS A 277 14.81 3.19 -23.56
CA LYS A 277 16.27 3.01 -23.48
C LYS A 277 16.71 2.60 -22.08
N ARG A 278 16.26 3.32 -21.05
CA ARG A 278 16.62 3.05 -19.65
C ARG A 278 16.34 1.61 -19.25
N TYR A 279 15.23 1.06 -19.72
CA TYR A 279 14.80 -0.30 -19.42
C TYR A 279 15.14 -1.33 -20.49
N SER A 280 15.81 -0.90 -21.58
CA SER A 280 16.18 -1.77 -22.70
C SER A 280 14.99 -2.55 -23.28
N LEU A 281 13.82 -1.91 -23.34
CA LEU A 281 12.55 -2.53 -23.79
C LEU A 281 12.58 -2.95 -25.27
N LEU A 282 13.44 -2.33 -26.06
CA LEU A 282 13.59 -2.61 -27.50
C LEU A 282 14.85 -3.43 -27.83
N LYS A 283 15.49 -4.05 -26.83
CA LYS A 283 16.76 -4.79 -27.02
C LYS A 283 16.63 -6.03 -27.92
N ASP A 284 15.44 -6.63 -27.96
CA ASP A 284 15.19 -7.87 -28.69
C ASP A 284 14.80 -7.63 -30.15
N ILE A 285 14.74 -6.36 -30.59
CA ILE A 285 14.55 -6.01 -32.00
C ILE A 285 15.81 -6.37 -32.78
N ARG A 286 15.65 -7.18 -33.82
CA ARG A 286 16.73 -7.52 -34.74
C ARG A 286 16.81 -6.49 -35.85
N GLY A 287 18.03 -6.15 -36.27
CA GLY A 287 18.24 -5.19 -37.36
C GLY A 287 17.53 -5.59 -38.66
N GLU A 288 17.46 -6.88 -38.95
CA GLU A 288 16.78 -7.44 -40.13
C GLU A 288 15.26 -7.19 -40.16
N ASP A 289 14.63 -7.00 -38.98
CA ASP A 289 13.20 -6.73 -38.88
C ASP A 289 12.88 -5.27 -39.16
N LEU A 290 13.85 -4.35 -39.00
CA LEU A 290 13.72 -2.92 -39.28
C LEU A 290 13.54 -2.64 -40.78
N ILE A 291 13.26 -1.38 -41.12
CA ILE A 291 13.22 -0.92 -42.52
C ILE A 291 14.64 -0.92 -43.09
N TYR A 292 15.60 -0.42 -42.31
CA TYR A 292 17.03 -0.54 -42.59
C TYR A 292 17.77 -0.93 -41.30
N GLU A 293 18.78 -1.80 -41.41
CA GLU A 293 19.57 -2.27 -40.25
C GLU A 293 20.25 -1.10 -39.52
N GLU A 294 20.61 -0.08 -40.29
CA GLU A 294 21.19 1.19 -39.87
C GLU A 294 20.33 1.96 -38.85
N ASP A 295 19.02 1.75 -38.85
CA ASP A 295 18.09 2.46 -37.97
C ASP A 295 18.39 2.17 -36.50
N LEU A 296 18.87 0.96 -36.20
CA LEU A 296 19.25 0.56 -34.85
C LEU A 296 20.41 1.41 -34.32
N ILE A 297 21.37 1.74 -35.18
CA ILE A 297 22.53 2.59 -34.83
C ILE A 297 22.05 4.01 -34.55
N ILE A 298 21.18 4.54 -35.41
CA ILE A 298 20.57 5.87 -35.22
C ILE A 298 19.83 5.91 -33.88
N TYR A 299 19.09 4.85 -33.53
CA TYR A 299 18.30 4.80 -32.31
C TYR A 299 19.19 4.87 -31.09
N ASN A 300 20.24 4.04 -31.07
CA ASN A 300 21.17 3.98 -29.95
C ASN A 300 21.90 5.31 -29.74
N ASN A 301 22.20 6.03 -30.83
CA ASN A 301 22.90 7.32 -30.79
C ASN A 301 22.00 8.54 -30.51
N ALA A 302 20.68 8.42 -30.65
CA ALA A 302 19.75 9.53 -30.38
C ALA A 302 19.72 9.88 -28.87
N GLU A 303 19.85 11.16 -28.51
CA GLU A 303 19.73 11.60 -27.10
C GLU A 303 18.34 11.32 -26.48
#